data_AF-A0A5E6X0Z2-F1
#
_entry.id   AF-A0A5E6X0Z2-F1
#
_cell.length_a   1.000
_cell.length_b   1.000
_cell.length_c   1.000
_cell.angle_alpha   90.00
_cell.angle_beta   90.00
_cell.angle_gamma   90.00
#
_symmetry.space_group_name_H-M   'P 1'
#
loop_
_entity.id
_entity.type
_entity.pdbx_description
1 polymer ?
#
loop_
_entity_poly.entity_id
_entity_poly.type
_entity_poly.pdbx_seq_one_letter_code
_entity_poly.pdbx_strand_id
1 'polypeptide(L)' 'MDFWTLFQVLILGAVEGLTEFLPISSTGHQIIVADLLEFGGERAMAFNIIIQLGAILAVVWECRH' A
#
# COMPACT_ATOMS: atom_id res chain seq x y z
N MET A 1 -1.14 -19.21 -0.17
CA MET A 1 -1.23 -17.91 -0.85
C MET A 1 -2.26 -18.08 -1.91
N ASP A 2 -3.40 -17.47 -1.66
CA ASP A 2 -4.60 -17.71 -2.41
C ASP A 2 -4.61 -16.67 -3.53
N PHE A 3 -5.11 -17.00 -4.72
CA PHE A 3 -5.19 -16.03 -5.81
C PHE A 3 -5.95 -14.75 -5.40
N TRP A 4 -6.92 -14.90 -4.49
CA TRP A 4 -7.65 -13.79 -3.88
C TRP A 4 -6.75 -12.86 -3.08
N THR A 5 -5.91 -13.41 -2.19
CA THR A 5 -4.97 -12.62 -1.39
C THR A 5 -3.94 -11.90 -2.25
N LEU A 6 -3.45 -12.56 -3.30
CA LEU A 6 -2.52 -11.92 -4.25
C LEU A 6 -3.16 -10.71 -4.93
N PHE A 7 -4.43 -10.82 -5.32
CA PHE A 7 -5.19 -9.73 -5.92
C PHE A 7 -5.41 -8.56 -4.94
N GLN A 8 -5.77 -8.85 -3.68
CA GLN A 8 -5.91 -7.84 -2.62
C GLN A 8 -4.61 -7.05 -2.40
N VAL A 9 -3.49 -7.78 -2.27
CA VAL A 9 -2.15 -7.21 -2.08
C VAL A 9 -1.73 -6.33 -3.26
N LEU A 10 -2.05 -6.74 -4.48
CA LEU A 10 -1.76 -5.97 -5.70
C LEU A 10 -2.57 -4.67 -5.75
N ILE A 11 -3.85 -4.69 -5.36
CA ILE A 11 -4.68 -3.48 -5.28
C ILE A 11 -4.13 -2.53 -4.21
N LEU A 12 -3.86 -3.02 -3.00
CA LEU A 12 -3.35 -2.20 -1.91
C LEU A 12 -2.00 -1.56 -2.24
N GLY A 13 -1.13 -2.29 -2.92
CA GLY A 13 0.15 -1.76 -3.39
C GLY A 13 0.02 -0.71 -4.49
N ALA A 14 -0.92 -0.91 -5.43
CA ALA A 14 -1.22 0.11 -6.45
C ALA A 14 -1.80 1.38 -5.84
N VAL A 15 -2.70 1.25 -4.86
CA VAL A 15 -3.28 2.40 -4.13
C VAL A 15 -2.19 3.18 -3.40
N GLU A 16 -1.29 2.50 -2.68
CA GLU A 16 -0.18 3.15 -1.99
C GLU A 16 0.73 3.89 -2.98
N GLY A 17 1.23 3.17 -4.00
CA GLY A 17 2.14 3.73 -4.99
C GLY A 17 1.54 4.84 -5.84
N LEU A 18 0.21 5.00 -5.90
CA LEU A 18 -0.43 6.13 -6.56
C LEU A 18 -0.70 7.27 -5.60
N THR A 19 -1.17 6.98 -4.38
CA THR A 19 -1.66 8.00 -3.45
C THR A 19 -0.56 8.60 -2.57
N GLU A 20 0.58 7.94 -2.40
CA GLU A 20 1.69 8.43 -1.57
C GLU A 20 2.39 9.66 -2.19
N PHE A 21 2.45 9.73 -3.52
CA PHE A 21 3.06 10.85 -4.23
C PHE A 21 2.10 12.04 -4.41
N LEU A 22 0.80 11.81 -4.17
CA LEU A 22 -0.23 12.83 -4.27
C LEU A 22 -0.57 13.37 -2.86
N PRO A 23 -0.84 14.67 -2.68
CA PRO A 23 -1.20 15.24 -1.37
C PRO A 23 -2.67 14.95 -1.01
N ILE A 24 -3.05 13.66 -1.00
CA ILE A 24 -4.43 13.17 -0.82
C ILE A 24 -4.58 12.16 0.33
N SER A 25 -3.56 11.98 1.17
CA SER A 25 -3.51 11.04 2.30
C SER A 25 -3.64 9.56 1.88
N SER A 26 -2.49 8.91 1.69
CA SER A 26 -2.36 7.48 1.39
C SER A 26 -2.90 6.58 2.50
N THR A 27 -2.61 6.90 3.77
CA THR A 27 -3.07 6.15 4.94
C THR A 27 -4.59 6.00 5.00
N GLY A 28 -5.34 7.04 4.65
CA GLY A 28 -6.81 7.01 4.63
C GLY A 28 -7.35 6.08 3.55
N HIS A 29 -6.78 6.16 2.35
CA HIS A 29 -7.17 5.31 1.22
C HIS A 29 -6.82 3.84 1.49
N GLN A 30 -5.64 3.56 2.07
CA GLN A 30 -5.25 2.21 2.44
C GLN A 30 -6.20 1.58 3.47
N ILE A 31 -6.61 2.32 4.51
CA ILE A 31 -7.53 1.80 5.52
C ILE A 31 -8.89 1.49 4.90
N ILE A 32 -9.43 2.39 4.07
CA ILE A 32 -10.74 2.18 3.41
C ILE A 32 -10.68 1.00 2.45
N VAL A 33 -9.64 0.91 1.62
CA VAL A 33 -9.49 -0.18 0.64
C VAL A 33 -9.23 -1.51 1.34
N ALA A 34 -8.46 -1.53 2.43
CA ALA A 34 -8.22 -2.73 3.22
C ALA A 34 -9.52 -3.23 3.87
N ASP A 35 -10.34 -2.33 4.42
CA ASP A 35 -11.64 -2.66 5.00
C ASP A 35 -12.63 -3.19 3.94
N LEU A 36 -12.69 -2.55 2.76
CA LEU A 36 -13.52 -3.01 1.63
C LEU A 36 -13.13 -4.39 1.10
N LEU A 37 -11.85 -4.74 1.21
CA LEU A 37 -11.33 -6.03 0.80
C LEU A 37 -11.40 -7.08 1.91
N GLU A 38 -11.94 -6.76 3.09
CA GLU A 38 -11.89 -7.60 4.30
C GLU A 38 -10.44 -8.01 4.67
N PHE A 39 -9.47 -7.19 4.26
CA PHE A 39 -8.05 -7.39 4.50
C PHE A 39 -7.66 -6.64 5.79
N GLY A 40 -8.10 -7.17 6.93
CA GLY A 40 -7.94 -6.51 8.24
C GLY A 40 -6.96 -7.20 9.20
N GLY A 41 -6.73 -6.57 10.34
CA GLY A 41 -5.96 -7.10 11.47
C GLY A 41 -4.47 -6.76 11.44
N GLU A 42 -3.70 -7.46 12.26
CA GLU A 42 -2.27 -7.20 12.48
C GLU A 42 -1.43 -7.32 11.19
N ARG A 43 -1.85 -8.19 10.26
CA ARG A 43 -1.21 -8.35 8.94
C ARG A 43 -1.38 -7.14 8.05
N ALA A 44 -2.56 -6.50 8.08
CA ALA A 44 -2.82 -5.30 7.28
C ALA A 44 -2.00 -4.12 7.80
N MET A 45 -1.88 -3.99 9.13
CA MET A 45 -1.03 -2.98 9.75
C MET A 45 0.45 -3.18 9.37
N ALA A 46 0.97 -4.41 9.47
CA ALA A 46 2.32 -4.73 9.03
C ALA A 46 2.51 -4.48 7.52
N PHE A 47 1.51 -4.80 6.71
CA PHE A 47 1.54 -4.59 5.28
C PHE A 47 1.62 -3.11 4.91
N ASN A 48 0.84 -2.24 5.56
CA ASN A 48 0.87 -0.79 5.35
C ASN A 48 2.26 -0.19 5.64
N ILE A 49 2.94 -0.68 6.68
CA ILE A 49 4.31 -0.22 6.99
C ILE A 49 5.29 -0.68 5.90
N ILE A 50 5.19 -1.93 5.45
CA ILE A 50 6.09 -2.50 4.44
C ILE A 50 5.89 -1.84 3.07
N ILE A 51 4.65 -1.58 2.67
CA ILE A 51 4.32 -1.01 1.36
C ILE A 51 4.77 0.47 1.27
N GLN A 52 4.68 1.24 2.35
CA GLN A 52 5.27 2.59 2.43
C GLN A 52 6.77 2.60 2.19
N LEU A 53 7.50 1.63 2.74
CA LEU A 53 8.93 1.49 2.48
C LEU A 53 9.21 1.27 0.97
N GLY A 54 8.32 0.57 0.27
CA GLY A 54 8.39 0.43 -1.19
C GLY A 54 8.25 1.76 -1.92
N ALA A 55 7.30 2.61 -1.51
CA ALA A 55 7.12 3.96 -2.08
C ALA A 55 8.33 4.86 -1.79
N ILE A 56 8.86 4.81 -0.56
CA ILE A 56 10.09 5.54 -0.19
C ILE A 56 11.27 5.07 -1.04
N LEU A 57 11.44 3.76 -1.23
CA LEU A 57 12.49 3.21 -2.09
C LEU A 57 12.36 3.68 -3.54
N ALA A 58 11.14 3.81 -4.06
CA ALA A 58 10.91 4.37 -5.39
C ALA A 58 11.37 5.85 -5.47
N VAL A 59 11.09 6.67 -4.45
CA VAL A 59 11.61 8.04 -4.36
C VAL A 59 13.13 8.06 -4.28
N VAL A 60 13.73 7.24 -3.40
CA VAL A 60 15.19 7.17 -3.23
C VAL A 60 15.87 6.75 -4.54
N TRP A 61 15.26 5.82 -5.27
CA TRP A 61 15.76 5.41 -6.57
C TRP A 61 15.65 6.51 -7.63
N GLU A 62 14.55 7.26 -7.66
CA GLU A 62 14.36 8.40 -8.56
C GLU A 62 15.35 9.53 -8.24
N CYS A 63 15.49 9.88 -6.96
CA CYS A 63 16.41 10.90 -6.43
C CYS A 63 17.87 10.43 -6.27
N ARG A 64 18.27 9.31 -6.91
CA ARG A 64 19.65 8.80 -6.84
C ARG A 64 20.65 9.59 -7.70
N HIS A 65 20.18 10.58 -8.45
CA HIS A 65 20.97 11.52 -9.25
C HIS A 65 20.98 12.90 -8.58
#